data_AF-A0A9D7JEV9-F1
#
_entry.id   AF-A0A9D7JEV9-F1
#
_cell.length_a   1.000
_cell.length_b   1.000
_cell.length_c   1.000
_cell.angle_alpha   90.00
_cell.angle_beta   90.00
_cell.angle_gamma   90.00
#
_symmetry.space_group_name_H-M   'P 1'
#
loop_
_entity.id
_entity.type
_entity.pdbx_description
1 polymer ?
#
loop_
_entity_poly.entity_id
_entity_poly.type
_entity_poly.pdbx_seq_one_letter_code
_entity_poly.pdbx_strand_id
1 'polypeptide(L)' 'MAKKPAAPATDIPAMDYAQHNATYSGFLTLVKAGISSMALLVLALFCFIEAGQPVLGAVLLVLMVVVPVAQAMMGKRRPA' A
#
# COMPACT_ATOMS: atom_id res chain seq x y z
N MET A 1 48.98 18.48 -16.71
CA MET A 1 47.67 17.83 -16.52
C MET A 1 47.37 17.82 -15.03
N ALA A 2 46.37 18.59 -14.58
CA ALA A 2 46.06 18.71 -13.16
C ALA A 2 45.40 17.41 -12.66
N LYS A 3 45.99 16.79 -11.63
CA LYS A 3 45.46 15.59 -10.97
C LYS A 3 44.18 15.99 -10.22
N LYS A 4 43.03 15.51 -10.70
CA LYS A 4 41.74 15.70 -10.02
C LYS A 4 41.84 15.18 -8.58
N PRO A 5 41.39 15.93 -7.56
CA PRO A 5 41.41 15.45 -6.19
C PRO A 5 40.57 14.18 -6.08
N ALA A 6 41.12 13.14 -5.46
CA ALA A 6 40.37 11.93 -5.16
C ALA A 6 39.23 12.29 -4.19
N ALA A 7 38.01 11.84 -4.51
CA ALA A 7 36.90 11.95 -3.58
C ALA A 7 37.25 11.21 -2.27
N PRO A 8 36.88 11.75 -1.09
CA PRO A 8 37.15 11.07 0.17
C PRO A 8 36.51 9.68 0.11
N ALA A 9 37.27 8.65 0.45
CA ALA A 9 36.74 7.31 0.66
C ALA A 9 35.76 7.42 1.84
N THR A 10 34.47 7.50 1.52
CA THR A 10 33.41 7.40 2.50
C THR A 10 33.33 5.93 2.88
N ASP A 11 34.14 5.51 3.87
CA ASP A 11 33.98 4.25 4.62
C ASP A 11 32.70 4.34 5.45
N ILE A 12 31.56 4.55 4.79
CA ILE A 12 30.25 4.41 5.40
C ILE A 12 30.02 2.90 5.47
N PRO A 13 29.91 2.32 6.68
CA PRO A 13 29.61 0.91 6.83
C PRO A 13 28.36 0.57 6.01
N ALA A 14 28.40 -0.49 5.22
CA ALA A 14 27.22 -0.97 4.51
C ALA A 14 26.13 -1.32 5.54
N MET A 15 25.14 -0.44 5.68
CA MET A 15 24.05 -0.60 6.63
C MET A 15 23.14 -1.75 6.16
N ASP A 16 22.75 -2.64 7.06
CA ASP A 16 21.74 -3.65 6.76
C ASP A 16 20.36 -2.99 6.60
N TYR A 17 19.77 -3.13 5.42
CA TYR A 17 18.46 -2.58 5.07
C TYR A 17 17.32 -3.59 5.21
N ALA A 18 17.56 -4.79 5.73
CA ALA A 18 16.53 -5.84 5.82
C ALA A 18 15.25 -5.35 6.52
N GLN A 19 15.38 -4.70 7.68
CA GLN A 19 14.23 -4.18 8.43
C GLN A 19 13.59 -2.95 7.79
N HIS A 20 14.39 -2.06 7.18
CA HIS A 20 13.89 -0.88 6.46
C HIS A 20 13.02 -1.31 5.26
N ASN A 21 13.51 -2.26 4.48
CA ASN A 21 12.80 -2.78 3.31
C ASN A 21 11.53 -3.53 3.72
N ALA A 22 11.60 -4.36 4.77
CA ALA A 22 10.43 -5.06 5.30
C ALA A 22 9.35 -4.07 5.75
N THR A 23 9.72 -3.05 6.53
CA THR A 23 8.78 -2.03 7.03
C THR A 23 8.18 -1.21 5.89
N TYR A 24 9.01 -0.77 4.93
CA TYR A 24 8.53 -0.01 3.78
C TYR A 24 7.54 -0.81 2.92
N SER A 25 7.79 -2.11 2.71
CA SER A 25 6.86 -2.97 1.98
C SER A 25 5.51 -3.14 2.71
N GLY A 26 5.55 -3.26 4.05
CA GLY A 26 4.35 -3.30 4.89
C GLY A 26 3.57 -1.99 4.83
N PHE A 27 4.26 -0.85 4.92
CA PHE A 27 3.66 0.48 4.79
C PHE A 27 2.96 0.65 3.44
N LEU A 28 3.61 0.32 2.33
CA LEU A 28 2.99 0.41 1.00
C LEU A 28 1.75 -0.48 0.89
N THR A 29 1.77 -1.66 1.51
CA THR A 29 0.61 -2.57 1.54
C THR A 29 -0.55 -1.95 2.32
N LEU A 30 -0.27 -1.37 3.50
CA LEU A 30 -1.27 -0.70 4.32
C LEU A 30 -1.89 0.51 3.60
N VAL A 31 -1.07 1.34 2.96
CA VAL A 31 -1.55 2.52 2.22
C VAL A 31 -2.48 2.11 1.08
N LYS A 32 -2.09 1.10 0.28
CA LYS A 32 -2.94 0.58 -0.81
C LYS A 32 -4.26 0.03 -0.29
N ALA A 33 -4.22 -0.73 0.80
CA ALA A 33 -5.43 -1.23 1.45
C ALA A 33 -6.34 -0.09 1.90
N GLY A 34 -5.79 0.92 2.60
CA GLY A 34 -6.53 2.09 3.07
C GLY A 34 -7.19 2.89 1.94
N ILE A 35 -6.50 3.11 0.82
CA ILE A 35 -7.07 3.81 -0.34
C ILE A 35 -8.26 3.02 -0.92
N SER A 36 -8.10 1.71 -1.10
CA SER A 36 -9.18 0.86 -1.64
C SER A 36 -10.41 0.82 -0.74
N SER A 37 -10.21 0.73 0.58
CA SER A 37 -11.28 0.77 1.56
C SER A 37 -11.99 2.13 1.58
N MET A 38 -11.24 3.23 1.52
CA MET A 38 -11.83 4.57 1.52
C MET A 38 -12.72 4.79 0.30
N ALA A 39 -12.28 4.36 -0.89
CA ALA A 39 -13.08 4.46 -2.11
C ALA A 39 -14.40 3.70 -2.00
N LEU A 40 -14.37 2.47 -1.47
CA LEU A 40 -15.56 1.64 -1.29
C LEU A 40 -16.49 2.21 -0.23
N LEU A 41 -15.96 2.79 0.85
CA LEU A 41 -16.75 3.44 1.89
C LEU A 41 -17.52 4.64 1.35
N VAL A 42 -16.88 5.50 0.55
CA VAL A 42 -17.54 6.65 -0.07
C VAL A 42 -18.66 6.20 -1.02
N LEU A 43 -18.42 5.17 -1.83
CA LEU A 43 -19.44 4.61 -2.71
C LEU A 43 -20.59 3.96 -1.94
N ALA A 44 -20.30 3.29 -0.83
CA ALA A 44 -21.31 2.71 0.03
C ALA A 44 -22.20 3.80 0.65
N LEU A 45 -21.60 4.86 1.19
CA LEU A 45 -22.31 6.02 1.73
C LEU A 45 -23.22 6.67 0.68
N PHE A 46 -22.73 6.87 -0.54
CA PHE A 46 -23.55 7.35 -1.65
C PHE A 46 -24.77 6.45 -1.91
N CYS A 47 -24.58 5.12 -1.92
CA CYS A 47 -25.68 4.17 -2.12
C CYS A 47 -26.73 4.25 -1.00
N PHE A 48 -26.31 4.45 0.25
CA PHE A 48 -27.21 4.55 1.39
C PHE A 48 -27.96 5.88 1.44
N ILE A 49 -27.26 7.00 1.21
CA ILE A 49 -27.78 8.34 1.50
C ILE A 49 -28.47 8.94 0.26
N GLU A 50 -27.85 8.82 -0.92
CA GLU A 50 -28.32 9.54 -2.11
C GLU A 50 -29.09 8.64 -3.07
N ALA A 51 -28.59 7.41 -3.32
CA ALA A 51 -29.20 6.53 -4.33
C ALA A 51 -30.38 5.69 -3.80
N GLY A 52 -30.58 5.63 -2.47
CA GLY A 52 -31.63 4.81 -1.85
C GLY A 52 -31.47 3.30 -2.14
N GLN A 53 -30.24 2.82 -2.34
CA GLN A 53 -29.90 1.42 -2.65
C GLN A 53 -29.18 0.78 -1.46
N PRO A 54 -29.89 0.43 -0.37
CA PRO A 54 -29.26 -0.04 0.87
C PRO A 54 -28.58 -1.40 0.73
N VAL A 55 -29.09 -2.29 -0.14
CA VAL A 55 -28.48 -3.60 -0.39
C VAL A 55 -27.12 -3.44 -1.07
N LEU A 56 -27.03 -2.58 -2.09
CA LEU A 56 -25.77 -2.29 -2.77
C LEU A 56 -24.77 -1.61 -1.82
N GLY A 57 -25.25 -0.67 -1.00
CA GLY A 57 -24.43 -0.06 0.06
C GLY A 57 -23.86 -1.09 1.04
N ALA A 58 -24.67 -2.06 1.48
CA ALA A 58 -24.22 -3.13 2.37
C ALA A 58 -23.17 -4.04 1.70
N VAL A 59 -23.37 -4.40 0.43
CA VAL A 59 -22.38 -5.16 -0.35
C VAL A 59 -21.05 -4.40 -0.44
N LEU A 60 -21.09 -3.11 -0.75
CA LEU A 60 -19.89 -2.26 -0.82
C LEU A 60 -19.17 -2.15 0.53
N LEU A 61 -19.90 -2.07 1.65
CA LEU A 61 -19.31 -2.11 3.00
C LEU A 61 -18.60 -3.43 3.29
N VAL A 62 -19.16 -4.57 2.88
CA VAL A 62 -18.48 -5.86 3.04
C VAL A 62 -17.23 -5.91 2.14
N LEU A 63 -17.34 -5.45 0.89
CA LEU A 63 -16.22 -5.41 -0.04
C LEU A 63 -15.07 -4.51 0.44
N MET A 64 -15.36 -3.45 1.20
CA MET A 64 -14.36 -2.57 1.80
C MET A 64 -13.29 -3.34 2.59
N VAL A 65 -13.64 -4.45 3.23
CA VAL A 65 -12.74 -5.31 3.99
C VAL A 65 -12.19 -6.46 3.14
N VAL A 66 -13.04 -7.07 2.32
CA VAL A 66 -12.64 -8.24 1.52
C VAL A 66 -11.62 -7.90 0.44
N VAL A 67 -11.79 -6.78 -0.27
CA VAL A 67 -10.90 -6.35 -1.36
C VAL A 67 -9.45 -6.14 -0.90
N PRO A 68 -9.15 -5.34 0.14
CA PRO A 68 -7.76 -5.15 0.58
C PRO A 68 -7.11 -6.44 1.09
N VAL A 69 -7.87 -7.31 1.76
CA VAL A 69 -7.37 -8.62 2.21
C VAL A 69 -7.03 -9.52 1.02
N ALA A 70 -7.91 -9.60 0.02
CA ALA A 70 -7.66 -10.35 -1.20
C ALA A 70 -6.43 -9.82 -1.95
N GLN A 71 -6.27 -8.49 -2.05
CA GLN A 71 -5.09 -7.86 -2.65
C GLN A 71 -3.80 -8.20 -1.89
N ALA A 72 -3.82 -8.17 -0.56
CA ALA A 72 -2.67 -8.56 0.26
C ALA A 72 -2.29 -10.04 0.06
N MET A 73 -3.28 -10.93 -0.12
CA MET A 73 -3.04 -12.36 -0.39
C MET A 73 -2.48 -12.60 -1.80
N MET A 74 -2.98 -11.89 -2.82
CA MET A 74 -2.47 -12.00 -4.19
C MET A 74 -1.07 -11.43 -4.35
N GLY A 75 -0.73 -10.36 -3.61
CA GLY A 75 0.61 -9.77 -3.61
C GLY A 75 1.71 -10.76 -3.19
N LYS A 76 1.40 -11.73 -2.32
CA LYS A 76 2.32 -12.79 -1.90
C LYS A 76 2.54 -13.88 -2.97
N ARG A 77 1.70 -13.95 -4.00
CA ARG A 77 1.71 -15.02 -5.02
C ARG A 77 2.47 -14.65 -6.30
N ARG A 78 2.95 -13.41 -6.46
CA ARG A 78 3.78 -13.03 -7.61
C ARG A 78 5.20 -13.57 -7.38
N PRO A 79 5.67 -14.56 -8.17
CA PRO A 79 7.07 -14.97 -8.12
C PRO A 79 7.95 -13.78 -8.54
N ALA A 80 9.07 -13.61 -7.83
CA ALA A 80 10.08 -12.59 -8.12
C ALA A 80 10.70 -12.76 -9.51
#